data_AF-A0A920GWP9-F1
#
_entry.id   AF-A0A920GWP9-F1
#
_cell.length_a   1.000
_cell.length_b   1.000
_cell.length_c   1.000
_cell.angle_alpha   90.00
_cell.angle_beta   90.00
_cell.angle_gamma   90.00
#
_symmetry.space_group_name_H-M   'P 1'
#
loop_
_entity.id
_entity.type
_entity.pdbx_description
1 polymer ?
#
loop_
_entity_poly.entity_id
_entity_poly.type
_entity_poly.pdbx_seq_one_letter_code
_entity_poly.pdbx_strand_id
1 'polypeptide(L)'
;MIESAAEANEELMDKYLEEGELSQDDIKQGLRIRTLANEIVPCLCGSAFKNKGVQTMLDAVVDFLPAPNEVKAVTGMLDSEEEGSREADDEAPLLE
;
A
#
# COMPACT_ATOMS: atom_id res chain seq x y z
N MET A 1 1.19 15.11 -7.50
CA MET A 1 1.82 13.77 -7.50
C MET A 1 3.14 13.81 -6.77
N ILE A 2 4.14 14.56 -7.25
CA ILE A 2 5.45 14.66 -6.58
C ILE A 2 5.31 15.29 -5.20
N GLU A 3 4.61 16.43 -5.09
CA GLU A 3 4.28 17.06 -3.81
C GLU A 3 3.52 16.09 -2.88
N SER A 4 2.56 15.35 -3.43
CA SER A 4 1.80 14.35 -2.69
C SER A 4 2.68 13.20 -2.17
N ALA A 5 3.73 12.83 -2.90
CA ALA A 5 4.69 11.82 -2.46
C ALA A 5 5.65 12.39 -1.40
N ALA A 6 6.10 13.65 -1.55
CA ALA A 6 6.96 14.33 -0.59
C ALA A 6 6.28 14.50 0.78
N GLU A 7 4.98 14.77 0.80
CA GLU A 7 4.17 14.87 2.03
C GLU A 7 4.01 13.56 2.83
N ALA A 8 4.49 12.44 2.32
CA ALA A 8 4.30 11.14 2.97
C ALA A 8 5.06 11.00 4.29
N ASN A 9 6.24 11.62 4.42
CA ASN A 9 7.02 11.67 5.66
C ASN A 9 8.05 12.83 5.62
N GLU A 10 8.72 13.06 6.76
CA GLU A 10 9.71 14.13 6.92
C GLU A 10 10.92 13.97 6.00
N GLU A 11 11.43 12.74 5.85
CA GLU A 11 12.60 12.44 5.01
C GLU A 11 12.37 12.80 3.52
N LEU A 12 11.22 12.42 2.97
CA LEU A 12 10.84 12.72 1.58
C LEU A 12 10.55 14.21 1.38
N MET A 13 9.98 14.87 2.39
CA MET A 13 9.75 16.32 2.36
C MET A 13 11.08 17.08 2.33
N ASP A 14 12.00 16.75 3.23
CA ASP A 14 13.30 17.40 3.32
C ASP A 14 14.10 17.22 2.03
N LYS A 15 14.15 15.98 1.50
CA LYS A 15 14.80 15.68 0.23
C LYS A 15 14.24 16.52 -0.93
N TYR A 16 12.91 16.65 -1.00
CA TYR A 16 12.27 17.47 -2.02
C TYR A 16 12.58 18.97 -1.87
N LEU A 17 12.65 19.48 -0.65
CA LEU A 17 12.96 20.89 -0.38
C LEU A 17 14.45 21.23 -0.65
N GLU A 18 15.37 20.31 -0.36
CA GLU A 18 16.81 20.51 -0.55
C GLU A 18 17.26 20.27 -1.99
N GLU A 19 16.85 19.15 -2.59
CA GLU A 19 17.30 18.72 -3.91
C GLU A 19 16.37 19.22 -5.05
N GLY A 20 15.13 19.57 -4.72
CA GLY A 20 14.12 20.04 -5.68
C GLY A 20 13.45 18.92 -6.50
N GLU A 21 13.92 17.68 -6.40
CA GLU A 21 13.37 16.52 -7.09
C GLU A 21 13.39 15.26 -6.21
N LEU A 22 12.53 14.29 -6.54
CA LEU A 22 12.49 12.97 -5.93
C LEU A 22 12.78 11.93 -7.00
N SER A 23 13.52 10.87 -6.65
CA SER A 23 13.71 9.75 -7.57
C SER A 23 12.39 9.01 -7.82
N GLN A 24 12.33 8.17 -8.85
CA GLN A 24 11.13 7.38 -9.10
C GLN A 24 10.78 6.45 -7.93
N ASP A 25 11.80 5.89 -7.27
CA ASP A 25 11.61 5.01 -6.13
C ASP A 25 11.08 5.77 -4.92
N ASP A 26 11.61 6.98 -4.66
CA ASP A 26 11.10 7.88 -3.61
C ASP A 26 9.63 8.25 -3.85
N ILE A 27 9.28 8.57 -5.10
CA ILE A 27 7.90 8.91 -5.48
C ILE A 27 6.98 7.71 -5.23
N LYS A 28 7.39 6.51 -5.66
CA LYS A 28 6.61 5.28 -5.45
C LYS A 28 6.43 5.00 -3.97
N GLN A 29 7.49 5.12 -3.18
CA GLN A 29 7.47 4.91 -1.73
C GLN A 29 6.51 5.90 -1.05
N GLY A 30 6.59 7.18 -1.35
CA GLY A 30 5.71 8.19 -0.77
C GLY A 30 4.24 7.95 -1.12
N LEU A 31 3.95 7.62 -2.38
CA LEU A 31 2.59 7.26 -2.80
C LEU A 31 2.10 5.98 -2.11
N ARG A 32 2.94 4.96 -1.94
CA ARG A 32 2.59 3.72 -1.23
C ARG A 32 2.23 4.01 0.23
N ILE A 33 3.08 4.73 0.97
CA ILE A 33 2.83 5.08 2.38
C ILE A 33 1.45 5.69 2.55
N ARG A 34 1.12 6.71 1.73
CA ARG A 34 -0.16 7.41 1.79
C ARG A 34 -1.34 6.57 1.31
N THR A 35 -1.11 5.65 0.36
CA THR A 35 -2.12 4.69 -0.09
C THR A 35 -2.47 3.71 1.03
N LEU A 36 -1.46 3.15 1.72
CA LEU A 36 -1.66 2.24 2.85
C LEU A 36 -2.33 2.93 4.04
N ALA A 37 -2.06 4.22 4.25
CA ALA A 37 -2.74 5.06 5.24
C ALA A 37 -4.17 5.46 4.84
N ASN A 38 -4.65 5.10 3.64
CA ASN A 38 -5.93 5.53 3.06
C ASN A 38 -6.08 7.06 2.91
N GLU A 39 -4.98 7.80 2.78
CA GLU A 39 -5.00 9.25 2.58
C GLU A 39 -5.20 9.63 1.11
N ILE A 40 -4.75 8.77 0.20
CA ILE A 40 -4.87 8.96 -1.25
C ILE A 40 -5.33 7.66 -1.92
N VAL A 41 -5.88 7.79 -3.12
CA VAL A 41 -6.24 6.66 -3.98
C VAL A 41 -5.59 6.86 -5.35
N PRO A 42 -4.53 6.11 -5.70
CA PRO A 42 -3.91 6.20 -7.01
C PRO A 42 -4.90 5.79 -8.13
N CYS A 43 -5.13 6.70 -9.07
CA CYS A 43 -6.01 6.46 -10.22
C CYS A 43 -5.19 6.13 -11.47
N LEU A 44 -5.46 4.99 -12.10
CA LEU A 44 -4.86 4.58 -13.37
C LEU A 44 -5.87 4.62 -14.51
N CYS A 45 -5.41 4.93 -15.71
CA CYS A 45 -6.21 4.93 -16.94
C CYS A 45 -5.82 3.76 -17.84
N GLY A 46 -6.80 3.05 -18.38
CA GLY A 46 -6.58 1.92 -19.27
C GLY A 46 -7.82 1.52 -20.05
N SER A 47 -7.67 0.55 -20.95
CA SER A 47 -8.79 -0.08 -21.65
C SER A 47 -8.58 -1.58 -21.66
N ALA A 48 -9.32 -2.28 -20.80
CA ALA A 48 -9.29 -3.74 -20.74
C ALA A 48 -9.67 -4.37 -22.09
N PHE A 49 -10.73 -3.86 -22.72
CA PHE A 49 -11.17 -4.34 -24.05
C PHE A 49 -10.10 -4.24 -25.13
N LYS A 50 -9.27 -3.19 -25.10
CA LYS A 50 -8.18 -2.99 -26.07
C LYS A 50 -6.83 -3.54 -25.59
N ASN A 51 -6.78 -4.23 -24.44
CA ASN A 51 -5.57 -4.69 -23.78
C ASN A 51 -4.52 -3.57 -23.58
N LYS A 52 -4.96 -2.35 -23.21
CA LYS A 52 -4.07 -1.22 -22.95
C LYS A 52 -4.04 -0.91 -21.45
N GLY A 53 -2.85 -0.88 -20.87
CA GLY A 53 -2.63 -0.55 -19.46
C GLY A 53 -2.83 -1.70 -18.48
N VAL A 54 -3.07 -2.94 -18.95
CA VAL A 54 -3.23 -4.11 -18.07
C VAL A 54 -1.94 -4.41 -17.31
N GLN A 55 -0.79 -4.43 -18.00
CA GLN A 55 0.51 -4.65 -17.35
C GLN A 55 0.84 -3.54 -16.35
N THR A 56 0.65 -2.27 -16.75
CA THR A 56 0.84 -1.13 -15.84
C THR A 56 -0.06 -1.18 -14.60
N MET A 57 -1.28 -1.70 -14.73
CA MET A 57 -2.17 -1.91 -13.59
C MET A 57 -1.64 -3.01 -12.66
N LEU A 58 -1.10 -4.11 -13.20
CA LEU A 58 -0.49 -5.18 -12.40
C LEU A 58 0.78 -4.70 -11.69
N ASP A 59 1.61 -3.88 -12.34
CA ASP A 59 2.78 -3.27 -11.69
C ASP A 59 2.34 -2.37 -10.53
N ALA A 60 1.28 -1.57 -10.73
CA ALA A 60 0.72 -0.71 -9.69
C ALA A 60 0.11 -1.48 -8.51
N VAL A 61 -0.40 -2.70 -8.73
CA VAL A 61 -0.83 -3.59 -7.64
C VAL A 61 0.34 -3.93 -6.74
N VAL A 62 1.50 -4.27 -7.31
CA VAL A 62 2.70 -4.58 -6.53
C VAL A 62 3.24 -3.32 -5.84
N ASP A 63 3.28 -2.20 -6.55
CA ASP A 63 3.85 -0.96 -6.03
C ASP A 63 3.02 -0.36 -4.87
N PHE A 64 1.68 -0.41 -4.94
CA PHE A 64 0.83 0.41 -4.06
C PHE A 64 -0.13 -0.36 -3.14
N LEU A 65 -0.43 -1.64 -3.41
CA LEU A 65 -1.34 -2.41 -2.54
C LEU A 65 -0.58 -3.12 -1.40
N PRO A 66 -1.23 -3.30 -0.24
CA PRO A 66 -0.63 -4.02 0.87
C PRO A 66 -0.53 -5.52 0.58
N ALA A 67 0.53 -6.12 1.09
CA ALA A 67 0.64 -7.54 1.33
C ALA A 67 -0.22 -7.95 2.56
N PRO A 68 -0.57 -9.24 2.71
CA PRO A 68 -1.40 -9.72 3.82
C PRO A 68 -0.88 -9.38 5.22
N ASN A 69 0.44 -9.28 5.38
CA ASN A 69 1.09 -8.92 6.65
C ASN A 69 1.20 -7.39 6.88
N GLU A 70 0.81 -6.57 5.90
CA GLU A 70 0.76 -5.10 6.02
C GLU A 70 -0.64 -4.60 6.38
N VAL A 71 -1.61 -5.50 6.59
CA VAL A 71 -2.96 -5.17 7.06
C VAL A 71 -3.19 -5.69 8.47
N LYS A 72 -4.25 -5.18 9.12
CA LYS A 72 -4.64 -5.64 10.46
C LYS A 72 -4.99 -7.12 10.44
N ALA A 73 -4.60 -7.82 11.51
CA ALA A 73 -5.02 -9.18 11.78
C ALA A 73 -6.54 -9.34 11.68
N VAL A 74 -6.97 -10.49 11.16
CA VAL A 74 -8.40 -10.82 11.09
C VAL A 74 -8.89 -11.09 12.50
N THR A 75 -10.03 -10.50 12.87
CA THR A 75 -10.68 -10.74 14.17
C THR A 75 -11.86 -11.70 14.01
N GLY A 76 -12.14 -12.46 15.07
CA GLY A 76 -13.23 -13.43 15.11
C GLY A 76 -13.59 -13.80 16.55
N MET A 77 -14.63 -14.61 16.71
CA MET A 77 -15.07 -15.10 18.02
C MET A 77 -14.57 -16.53 18.21
N LEU A 78 -13.90 -16.80 19.34
CA LEU A 78 -13.46 -18.12 19.72
C LEU A 78 -14.63 -18.94 20.28
N ASP A 79 -14.47 -20.26 20.37
CA ASP A 79 -15.43 -21.16 21.04
C ASP A 79 -15.68 -20.79 22.51
N SER A 80 -14.73 -20.09 23.15
CA SER A 80 -14.88 -19.54 24.50
C SER A 80 -15.78 -18.29 24.57
N GLU A 81 -16.37 -17.85 23.45
CA GLU A 81 -17.11 -16.59 23.29
C GLU A 81 -16.24 -15.32 23.49
N GLU A 82 -14.91 -15.47 23.51
CA GLU A 82 -13.97 -14.35 23.58
C GLU A 82 -13.55 -13.86 22.18
N GLU A 83 -13.23 -12.58 22.05
CA GLU A 83 -12.70 -12.02 20.80
C GLU A 83 -11.23 -12.45 20.61
N GLY A 84 -10.95 -13.10 19.49
CA GLY A 84 -9.61 -13.51 19.08
C GLY A 84 -9.15 -12.79 17.82
N SER A 85 -7.84 -12.76 17.61
CA SER A 85 -7.22 -12.29 16.36
C SER A 85 -6.30 -13.35 15.76
N ARG A 86 -6.08 -13.26 14.45
CA ARG A 86 -5.12 -14.08 13.70
C ARG A 86 -4.30 -13.21 12.75
N GLU A 87 -3.00 -13.22 12.98
CA GLU A 87 -2.03 -12.57 12.12
C GLU A 87 -1.83 -13.41 10.84
N ALA A 88 -1.44 -12.75 9.75
CA ALA A 88 -1.08 -13.41 8.51
C ALA A 88 0.34 -13.98 8.62
N ASP A 89 0.47 -15.09 9.34
CA ASP A 89 1.70 -15.84 9.58
C ASP A 89 1.49 -17.33 9.30
N ASP A 90 2.41 -17.93 8.54
CA ASP A 90 2.35 -19.34 8.14
C ASP A 90 2.56 -20.29 9.33
N GLU A 91 3.23 -19.84 10.39
CA GLU A 91 3.44 -20.61 11.63
C GLU A 91 2.28 -20.45 12.63
N ALA A 92 1.34 -19.55 12.36
CA ALA A 92 0.18 -19.35 13.22
C ALA A 92 -0.84 -20.50 13.09
N PRO A 93 -1.61 -20.81 14.16
CA PRO A 93 -2.65 -21.83 14.09
C PRO A 93 -3.72 -21.49 13.04
N LEU A 94 -4.12 -22.50 12.25
CA LEU A 94 -5.22 -22.39 11.31
C LEU A 94 -6.53 -21.99 12.01
N LEU A 95 -7.35 -21.18 11.34
CA LEU A 95 -8.72 -20.90 11.76
C LEU A 95 -9.57 -22.16 11.50
N GLU A 96 -10.07 -22.77 12.58
CA GLU A 96 -11.18 -23.75 12.54
C GLU A 96 -12.53 -23.03 12.61
#